data_AF-A0A6M0F9P7-F1
#
_entry.id   AF-A0A6M0F9P7-F1
#
_cell.length_a   1.000
_cell.length_b   1.000
_cell.length_c   1.000
_cell.angle_alpha   90.00
_cell.angle_beta   90.00
_cell.angle_gamma   90.00
#
_symmetry.space_group_name_H-M   'P 1'
#
loop_
_entity.id
_entity.type
_entity.pdbx_description
1 polymer ?
#
loop_
_entity_poly.entity_id
_entity_poly.type
_entity_poly.pdbx_seq_one_letter_code
_entity_poly.pdbx_strand_id
1 'polypeptide(L)' 'MNTLKYQTTIKNGQLDLPPLDLPEGTVIEAILLIKESAETDETDYLLSTEANRQHLKEAVELLKNSDNYIYVDPGKL' A
#
# COMPACT_ATOMS: atom_id res chain seq x y z
N MET A 1 -4.09 -9.85 25.46
CA MET A 1 -2.74 -9.41 25.04
C MET A 1 -2.74 -7.91 24.97
N ASN A 2 -1.91 -7.23 25.75
CA ASN A 2 -1.77 -5.78 25.63
C ASN A 2 -0.75 -5.50 24.53
N THR A 3 -1.21 -4.95 23.41
CA THR A 3 -0.36 -4.65 22.25
C THR A 3 0.07 -3.19 22.33
N LEU A 4 1.37 -2.94 22.41
CA LEU A 4 1.94 -1.59 22.39
C LEU A 4 2.38 -1.27 20.96
N LYS A 5 1.66 -0.37 20.29
CA LYS A 5 1.97 0.04 18.90
C LYS A 5 2.65 1.41 18.92
N TYR A 6 3.88 1.45 18.43
CA TYR A 6 4.64 2.69 18.27
C TYR A 6 4.90 2.97 16.80
N GLN A 7 4.70 4.23 16.38
CA GLN A 7 5.00 4.70 15.03
C GLN A 7 5.91 5.91 15.15
N THR A 8 7.06 5.85 14.47
CA THR A 8 8.01 6.98 14.38
C THR A 8 8.63 7.03 12.99
N THR A 9 9.31 8.13 12.69
CA THR A 9 10.09 8.31 11.47
C THR A 9 11.57 8.07 11.77
N ILE A 10 12.25 7.36 10.89
CA ILE A 10 13.70 7.14 10.99
C ILE A 10 14.43 8.49 10.87
N LYS A 11 15.33 8.77 11.81
CA LYS A 11 16.23 9.93 11.77
C LYS A 11 17.67 9.43 11.71
N ASN A 12 18.46 9.95 10.76
CA ASN A 12 19.87 9.54 10.56
C ASN A 12 20.06 8.01 10.41
N GLY A 13 19.08 7.30 9.86
CA GLY A 13 19.13 5.85 9.70
C GLY A 13 18.88 5.03 10.98
N GLN A 14 18.51 5.67 12.10
CA GLN A 14 18.23 5.01 13.37
C GLN A 14 16.75 5.07 13.75
N LEU A 15 16.28 3.99 14.38
CA LEU A 15 14.95 3.86 14.97
C LEU A 15 15.06 4.08 16.48
N ASP A 16 14.62 5.25 16.95
CA ASP A 16 14.60 5.56 18.38
C ASP A 16 13.24 5.22 18.99
N LEU A 17 13.25 4.26 19.92
CA LEU A 17 12.09 3.93 20.76
C LEU A 17 12.15 4.74 22.06
N PRO A 18 11.00 5.24 22.56
CA PRO A 18 10.95 5.84 23.88
C PRO A 18 11.27 4.79 24.96
N PRO A 19 11.70 5.22 26.15
CA PRO A 19 11.90 4.30 27.26
C PRO A 19 10.61 3.55 27.57
N LEU A 20 10.70 2.22 27.59
CA LEU A 20 9.59 1.33 27.93
C LEU A 20 9.77 0.90 29.38
N ASP A 21 8.87 1.35 30.25
CA ASP A 21 8.84 0.95 31.66
C ASP A 21 8.16 -0.42 31.78
N LEU A 22 8.94 -1.48 31.58
CA LEU A 22 8.46 -2.86 31.61
C LEU A 22 9.09 -3.61 32.80
N PRO A 23 8.28 -4.37 33.57
CA PRO A 23 8.79 -5.16 34.68
C PRO A 23 9.86 -6.16 34.24
N GLU A 24 10.80 -6.45 35.14
CA GLU A 24 11.81 -7.48 34.92
C GLU A 24 11.15 -8.85 34.64
N GLY A 25 11.68 -9.58 33.66
CA GLY A 25 11.14 -10.87 33.22
C GLY A 25 10.02 -10.78 32.18
N THR A 26 9.66 -9.58 31.72
CA THR A 26 8.68 -9.40 30.64
C THR A 26 9.21 -9.95 29.31
N VAL A 27 8.50 -10.93 28.73
CA VAL A 27 8.77 -11.44 27.38
C VAL A 27 8.07 -10.54 26.35
N ILE A 28 8.81 -10.05 25.37
CA ILE A 28 8.31 -9.10 24.36
C ILE A 28 8.51 -9.68 22.97
N GLU A 29 7.47 -9.59 22.14
CA GLU A 29 7.52 -9.80 20.70
C GLU A 29 7.33 -8.45 19.99
N ALA A 30 8.25 -8.12 19.08
CA ALA A 30 8.22 -6.85 18.36
C ALA A 30 8.08 -7.09 16.85
N ILE A 31 7.13 -6.38 16.22
CA ILE A 31 6.90 -6.43 14.77
C ILE A 31 7.25 -5.06 14.18
N LEU A 32 8.20 -5.02 13.26
CA LEU A 32 8.56 -3.81 12.51
C LEU A 32 7.70 -3.73 11.22
N LEU A 33 6.87 -2.69 11.13
CA LEU A 33 6.05 -2.40 9.96
C LEU A 33 6.59 -1.15 9.27
N ILE A 34 7.16 -1.31 8.08
CA ILE A 34 7.60 -0.20 7.24
C ILE A 34 6.39 0.28 6.45
N LYS A 35 5.95 1.52 6.72
CA LYS A 35 4.95 2.19 5.88
C LYS A 35 5.68 2.84 4.71
N GLU A 36 5.41 2.41 3.49
CA GLU A 36 5.84 3.14 2.31
C GLU A 36 5.19 4.54 2.35
N SER A 37 6.02 5.58 2.22
CA SER A 37 5.61 6.97 2.45
C SER A 37 4.85 7.60 1.29
N ALA A 38 4.70 6.86 0.20
CA ALA A 38 3.86 7.25 -0.91
C ALA A 38 2.83 6.15 -1.06
N GLU A 39 1.54 6.51 -1.03
CA GLU A 39 0.65 5.89 -2.02
C GLU A 39 1.38 6.12 -3.34
N THR A 40 1.95 5.06 -3.90
CA THR A 40 2.50 5.12 -5.25
C THR A 40 1.40 5.72 -6.09
N ASP A 41 1.62 6.91 -6.65
CA ASP A 41 0.64 7.54 -7.53
C ASP A 41 0.20 6.47 -8.53
N GLU A 42 -1.11 6.23 -8.65
CA GLU A 42 -1.59 5.07 -9.43
C GLU A 42 -1.07 5.14 -10.87
N THR A 43 -0.82 6.36 -11.38
CA THR A 43 -0.18 6.61 -12.67
C THR A 43 1.28 6.19 -12.67
N ASP A 44 2.03 6.53 -11.62
CA ASP A 44 3.42 6.09 -11.46
C ASP A 44 3.52 4.56 -11.41
N TYR A 45 2.58 3.88 -10.73
CA TYR A 45 2.52 2.42 -10.71
C TYR A 45 2.28 1.83 -12.11
N LEU A 46 1.28 2.35 -12.84
CA LEU A 46 0.96 1.87 -14.20
C LEU A 46 2.15 2.02 -15.16
N LEU A 47 3.01 3.03 -14.95
CA LEU A 47 4.17 3.30 -15.79
C LEU A 47 5.49 2.76 -15.25
N SER A 48 5.51 2.21 -14.03
CA SER A 48 6.74 1.81 -13.32
C SER A 48 7.51 0.66 -13.96
N THR A 49 6.84 -0.26 -14.67
CA THR A 49 7.48 -1.44 -15.28
C THR A 49 7.02 -1.66 -16.73
N GLU A 50 7.81 -2.39 -17.51
CA GLU A 50 7.44 -2.74 -18.90
C GLU A 50 6.18 -3.60 -18.95
N ALA A 51 6.02 -4.55 -18.01
CA ALA A 51 4.83 -5.38 -17.90
C ALA A 51 3.57 -4.53 -17.61
N ASN A 52 3.65 -3.56 -16.69
CA ASN A 52 2.52 -2.68 -16.38
C ASN A 52 2.15 -1.79 -17.57
N ARG A 53 3.14 -1.27 -18.31
CA ARG A 53 2.90 -0.49 -19.53
C ARG A 53 2.22 -1.33 -20.62
N GLN A 54 2.63 -2.59 -20.78
CA GLN A 54 2.01 -3.51 -21.73
C GLN A 54 0.55 -3.82 -21.36
N HIS A 55 0.28 -4.12 -20.08
CA HIS A 55 -1.09 -4.31 -19.59
C HIS A 55 -1.97 -3.07 -19.80
N LEU A 56 -1.44 -1.87 -19.54
CA LEU A 56 -2.17 -0.62 -19.78
C LEU A 56 -2.51 -0.45 -21.27
N LYS A 57 -1.56 -0.74 -22.16
CA LYS A 57 -1.79 -0.67 -23.60
C LYS A 57 -2.87 -1.65 -24.06
N GLU A 58 -2.83 -2.89 -23.58
CA GLU A 58 -3.84 -3.91 -23.88
C GLU A 58 -5.23 -3.50 -23.39
N ALA A 59 -5.33 -2.97 -22.17
CA ALA A 59 -6.58 -2.46 -21.62
C ALA A 59 -7.17 -1.33 -22.48
N VAL A 60 -6.34 -0.39 -22.94
CA VAL A 60 -6.77 0.70 -23.83
C VAL A 60 -7.24 0.17 -25.18
N GLU A 61 -6.58 -0.84 -25.75
CA GLU A 61 -7.05 -1.46 -27.00
C GLU A 61 -8.37 -2.22 -26.81
N LEU A 62 -8.55 -2.94 -25.70
CA LEU A 62 -9.80 -3.62 -25.37
C LEU A 62 -10.97 -2.65 -25.23
N LEU A 63 -10.71 -1.45 -24.68
CA LEU A 63 -11.70 -0.39 -24.59
C LEU A 63 -12.15 0.11 -25.96
N LYS A 64 -11.37 0.00 -27.03
CA LYS A 64 -11.85 0.47 -28.35
C LYS A 64 -12.97 -0.39 -28.92
N ASN A 65 -13.16 -1.60 -28.40
CA ASN A 65 -14.22 -2.49 -28.83
C ASN A 65 -15.47 -2.33 -27.94
N SER A 66 -16.52 -1.71 -28.49
CA SER A 66 -17.81 -1.51 -27.82
C SER A 66 -18.52 -2.81 -27.44
N ASP A 67 -18.15 -3.94 -28.06
CA ASP A 67 -18.72 -5.25 -27.73
C ASP A 67 -18.31 -5.72 -26.32
N ASN A 68 -17.22 -5.17 -25.77
CA ASN A 68 -16.75 -5.47 -24.42
C ASN A 68 -17.47 -4.68 -23.32
N TYR A 69 -18.40 -3.78 -23.69
CA TYR A 69 -19.01 -2.86 -22.73
C TYR A 69 -20.27 -3.46 -22.09
N ILE A 70 -20.37 -3.33 -20.78
CA ILE A 70 -21.60 -3.60 -20.04
C ILE A 70 -22.30 -2.27 -19.82
N TYR A 71 -23.44 -2.07 -20.49
CA TYR A 71 -24.27 -0.89 -20.30
C TYR A 71 -25.22 -1.10 -19.14
N VAL A 72 -25.17 -0.20 -18.17
CA VAL A 72 -26.05 -0.21 -17.00
C VAL A 72 -26.90 1.06 -17.03
N ASP A 73 -28.21 0.89 -16.84
CA ASP A 73 -29.15 2.00 -16.68
C ASP A 73 -29.23 2.35 -15.17
N PRO A 74 -28.71 3.52 -14.74
CA PRO A 74 -28.71 3.88 -13.32
C PRO A 74 -30.11 4.06 -12.73
N GLY A 75 -31.13 4.29 -13.55
CA GLY A 75 -32.52 4.42 -13.10
C GLY A 75 -33.21 3.08 -12.83
N LYS A 76 -32.54 1.96 -13.10
CA LYS A 76 -33.02 0.59 -12.89
C LYS A 76 -32.18 -0.21 -11.90
N LEU A 77 -31.27 0.47 -11.18
CA LEU A 77 -30.49 -0.07 -10.07
C LEU A 77 -31.22 0.07 -8.74
#